data_AF-A0AAU3ML76-F1
#
_entry.id   AF-A0AAU3ML76-F1
#
_cell.length_a   1.000
_cell.length_b   1.000
_cell.length_c   1.000
_cell.angle_alpha   90.00
_cell.angle_beta   90.00
_cell.angle_gamma   90.00
#
_symmetry.space_group_name_H-M   'P 1'
#
loop_
_entity.id
_entity.type
_entity.pdbx_description
1 polymer ?
#
loop_
_entity_poly.entity_id
_entity_poly.type
_entity_poly.pdbx_seq_one_letter_code
_entity_poly.pdbx_strand_id
1 'polypeptide(L)'
;MIRIVTGKRHAMLEADAHAASERARQADEAASEAVGRHERELADATDRAERAEATLNEVGALLAHAVKEVSGAEQRALLHQIEARRLREELDQAREPGRSLFLLLHYGTPRMIYRSLQDAYADTATHGIPAEHTWGPASPFWFDAEWVLATFTYDAAKSGFRGSLTPAAVSLGGAA
;
A
#
# COMPACT_ATOMS: atom_id res chain seq x y z
N MET A 1 -46.11 74.32 46.78
CA MET A 1 -44.82 75.04 46.74
C MET A 1 -44.47 75.28 45.28
N ILE A 2 -44.72 76.49 44.76
CA ILE A 2 -44.50 76.84 43.35
C ILE A 2 -43.09 77.42 43.24
N ARG A 3 -42.20 76.71 42.52
CA ARG A 3 -40.83 77.18 42.26
C ARG A 3 -40.89 78.15 41.07
N ILE A 4 -40.80 79.45 41.33
CA ILE A 4 -40.71 80.46 40.26
C ILE A 4 -39.29 80.41 39.71
N VAL A 5 -39.14 79.82 38.53
CA VAL A 5 -37.87 79.76 37.81
C VAL A 5 -37.72 81.04 37.00
N THR A 6 -36.67 81.80 37.25
CA THR A 6 -36.36 82.99 36.44
C THR A 6 -36.09 82.58 34.99
N GLY A 7 -36.50 83.38 34.00
CA GLY A 7 -36.29 83.06 32.57
C GLY A 7 -34.84 82.68 32.21
N LYS A 8 -33.85 83.29 32.87
CA LYS A 8 -32.43 82.93 32.72
C LYS A 8 -32.11 81.47 33.08
N ARG A 9 -32.74 80.94 34.13
CA ARG A 9 -32.52 79.56 34.59
C ARG A 9 -33.25 78.53 33.70
N HIS A 10 -34.36 78.91 33.07
CA HIS A 10 -35.00 78.09 32.05
C HIS A 10 -34.10 77.92 30.82
N ALA A 11 -33.60 79.04 30.27
CA ALA A 11 -32.69 79.02 29.13
C ALA A 11 -31.41 78.21 29.39
N MET A 12 -30.88 78.27 30.62
CA MET A 12 -29.71 77.48 31.02
C MET A 12 -30.00 75.97 31.03
N LEU A 13 -31.16 75.56 31.55
CA LEU A 13 -31.57 74.15 31.57
C LEU A 13 -31.85 73.62 30.16
N GLU A 14 -32.43 74.43 29.27
CA GLU A 14 -32.62 74.07 27.86
C GLU A 14 -31.28 73.89 27.14
N ALA A 15 -30.32 74.79 27.37
CA ALA A 15 -28.97 74.66 26.83
C ALA A 15 -28.26 73.41 27.36
N ASP A 16 -28.36 73.12 28.66
CA ASP A 16 -27.77 71.93 29.27
C ASP A 16 -28.41 70.63 28.74
N ALA A 17 -29.74 70.62 28.57
CA ALA A 17 -30.47 69.49 28.01
C ALA A 17 -30.07 69.24 26.54
N HIS A 18 -29.95 70.30 25.74
CA HIS A 18 -29.50 70.20 24.36
C HIS A 18 -28.04 69.69 24.28
N ALA A 19 -27.15 70.23 25.12
CA ALA A 19 -25.77 69.76 25.20
C ALA A 19 -25.66 68.31 25.68
N ALA A 20 -26.54 67.86 26.58
CA ALA A 20 -26.59 66.46 27.01
C ALA A 20 -27.09 65.53 25.89
N SER A 21 -28.10 65.98 25.12
CA SER A 21 -28.63 65.24 23.98
C SER A 21 -27.57 65.07 22.87
N GLU A 22 -26.84 66.13 22.52
CA GLU A 22 -25.77 66.02 21.51
C GLU A 22 -24.62 65.12 21.98
N ARG A 23 -24.25 65.18 23.26
CA ARG A 23 -23.24 64.26 23.83
C ARG A 23 -23.71 62.80 23.80
N ALA A 24 -24.99 62.55 24.08
CA ALA A 24 -25.56 61.21 23.99
C ALA A 24 -25.55 60.69 22.54
N ARG A 25 -25.92 61.53 21.58
CA ARG A 25 -25.89 61.18 20.15
C ARG A 25 -24.47 60.85 19.67
N GLN A 26 -23.49 61.68 20.02
CA GLN A 26 -22.08 61.43 19.68
C GLN A 26 -21.55 60.14 20.31
N ALA A 27 -21.92 59.85 21.56
CA ALA A 27 -21.54 58.61 22.22
C ALA A 27 -22.18 57.39 21.55
N ASP A 28 -23.43 57.49 21.12
CA ASP A 28 -24.16 56.42 20.44
C ASP A 28 -23.60 56.14 19.04
N GLU A 29 -23.24 57.19 18.29
CA GLU A 29 -22.56 57.09 16.99
C GLU A 29 -21.19 56.42 17.15
N ALA A 30 -20.38 56.88 18.11
CA ALA A 30 -19.07 56.30 18.38
C ALA A 30 -19.16 54.82 18.83
N ALA A 31 -20.17 54.49 19.64
CA ALA A 31 -20.43 53.11 20.07
C ALA A 31 -20.85 52.24 18.88
N SER A 32 -21.76 52.72 18.04
CA SER A 32 -22.23 52.01 16.84
C SER A 32 -21.09 51.75 15.86
N GLU A 33 -20.20 52.73 15.65
CA GLU A 33 -19.01 52.53 14.83
C GLU A 33 -18.03 51.51 15.42
N ALA A 34 -17.85 51.52 16.74
CA ALA A 34 -16.98 50.57 17.42
C ALA A 34 -17.52 49.14 17.32
N VAL A 35 -18.83 48.96 17.53
CA VAL A 35 -19.52 47.68 17.33
C VAL A 35 -19.38 47.22 15.88
N GLY A 36 -19.66 48.09 14.91
CA GLY A 36 -19.54 47.74 13.50
C GLY A 36 -18.10 47.40 13.06
N ARG A 37 -17.07 47.96 13.71
CA ARG A 37 -15.67 47.52 13.51
C ARG A 37 -15.44 46.14 14.11
N HIS A 38 -15.91 45.93 15.33
CA HIS A 38 -15.71 44.66 16.03
C HIS A 38 -16.42 43.49 15.32
N GLU A 39 -17.63 43.70 14.80
CA GLU A 39 -18.36 42.69 14.02
C GLU A 39 -17.59 42.29 12.75
N ARG A 40 -16.99 43.26 12.05
CA ARG A 40 -16.14 42.98 10.88
C ARG A 40 -14.88 42.22 11.25
N GLU A 41 -14.19 42.62 12.31
CA GLU A 41 -12.99 41.93 12.79
C GLU A 41 -13.30 40.49 13.23
N LEU A 42 -14.45 40.28 13.90
CA LEU A 42 -14.90 38.97 14.33
C LEU A 42 -15.26 38.08 13.13
N ALA A 43 -15.95 38.63 12.13
CA ALA A 43 -16.26 37.92 10.88
C ALA A 43 -14.96 37.51 10.16
N ASP A 44 -14.02 38.44 9.98
CA ASP A 44 -12.74 38.15 9.34
C ASP A 44 -11.89 37.13 10.11
N ALA A 45 -11.97 37.13 11.44
CA ALA A 45 -11.31 36.14 12.28
C ALA A 45 -11.95 34.76 12.16
N THR A 46 -13.28 34.70 12.12
CA THR A 46 -14.06 33.46 11.98
C THR A 46 -13.80 32.83 10.63
N ASP A 47 -13.91 33.59 9.55
CA ASP A 47 -13.62 33.11 8.20
C ASP A 47 -12.19 32.55 8.05
N ARG A 48 -11.21 33.19 8.71
CA ARG A 48 -9.82 32.69 8.71
C ARG A 48 -9.70 31.39 9.49
N ALA A 49 -10.38 31.26 10.62
CA ALA A 49 -10.38 30.04 11.43
C ALA A 49 -11.03 28.88 10.66
N GLU A 50 -12.18 29.11 10.05
CA GLU A 50 -12.89 28.10 9.25
C GLU A 50 -12.05 27.62 8.06
N ARG A 51 -11.42 28.55 7.33
CA ARG A 51 -10.51 28.20 6.23
C ARG A 51 -9.30 27.40 6.72
N ALA A 52 -8.72 27.76 7.85
CA ALA A 52 -7.60 27.03 8.43
C ALA A 52 -8.01 25.61 8.85
N GLU A 53 -9.19 25.45 9.45
CA GLU A 53 -9.74 24.14 9.82
C GLU A 53 -10.01 23.27 8.59
N ALA A 54 -10.60 23.84 7.53
CA ALA A 54 -10.81 23.13 6.27
C ALA A 54 -9.49 22.63 5.67
N THR A 55 -8.46 23.49 5.61
CA THR A 55 -7.12 23.10 5.14
C THR A 55 -6.50 22.01 6.01
N LEU A 56 -6.63 22.10 7.34
CA LEU A 56 -6.12 21.06 8.24
C LEU A 56 -6.80 19.71 8.00
N ASN A 57 -8.10 19.70 7.76
CA ASN A 57 -8.85 18.48 7.45
C ASN A 57 -8.41 17.87 6.11
N GLU A 58 -8.22 18.69 5.07
CA GLU A 58 -7.71 18.24 3.77
C GLU A 58 -6.30 17.66 3.88
N VAL A 59 -5.39 18.35 4.57
CA VAL A 59 -4.01 17.87 4.80
C VAL A 59 -4.03 16.58 5.63
N GLY A 60 -4.88 16.50 6.65
CA GLY A 60 -5.06 15.30 7.46
C GLY A 60 -5.50 14.10 6.62
N ALA A 61 -6.45 14.29 5.70
CA ALA A 61 -6.91 13.25 4.80
C ALA A 61 -5.80 12.79 3.83
N LEU A 62 -5.05 13.73 3.24
CA LEU A 62 -3.93 13.43 2.36
C LEU A 62 -2.83 12.65 3.09
N LEU A 63 -2.49 13.07 4.30
CA LEU A 63 -1.48 12.39 5.12
C LEU A 63 -1.93 10.98 5.51
N ALA A 64 -3.19 10.80 5.92
CA ALA A 64 -3.73 9.48 6.25
C ALA A 64 -3.67 8.53 5.05
N HIS A 65 -3.98 9.04 3.85
CA HIS A 65 -3.87 8.26 2.62
C HIS A 65 -2.42 7.89 2.30
N ALA A 66 -1.50 8.85 2.33
CA ALA A 66 -0.08 8.61 2.07
C ALA A 66 0.51 7.58 3.03
N VAL A 67 0.19 7.67 4.33
CA VAL A 67 0.64 6.69 5.33
C VAL A 67 0.12 5.29 5.02
N LYS A 68 -1.15 5.16 4.60
CA LYS A 68 -1.74 3.88 4.21
C LYS A 68 -1.03 3.29 2.98
N GLU A 69 -0.73 4.11 1.98
CA GLU A 69 -0.03 3.65 0.77
C GLU A 69 1.40 3.18 1.08
N VAL A 70 2.14 3.96 1.87
CA VAL A 70 3.51 3.62 2.29
C VAL A 70 3.51 2.33 3.10
N SER A 71 2.63 2.21 4.09
CA SER A 71 2.52 0.98 4.89
C SER A 71 2.18 -0.24 4.03
N GLY A 72 1.27 -0.10 3.07
CA GLY A 72 0.96 -1.17 2.12
C GLY A 72 2.14 -1.54 1.22
N ALA A 73 2.94 -0.55 0.79
CA ALA A 73 4.13 -0.78 -0.01
C ALA A 73 5.24 -1.48 0.80
N GLU A 74 5.47 -1.06 2.04
CA GLU A 74 6.41 -1.71 2.96
C GLU A 74 6.02 -3.16 3.23
N GLN A 75 4.74 -3.44 3.48
CA GLN A 75 4.27 -4.81 3.69
C GLN A 75 4.52 -5.69 2.45
N ARG A 76 4.24 -5.18 1.25
CA ARG A 76 4.55 -5.91 0.01
C ARG A 76 6.06 -6.14 -0.15
N ALA A 77 6.87 -5.14 0.15
CA ALA A 77 8.32 -5.26 0.08
C ALA A 77 8.86 -6.32 1.05
N LEU A 78 8.34 -6.36 2.29
CA LEU A 78 8.69 -7.38 3.27
C LEU A 78 8.32 -8.78 2.80
N LEU A 79 7.10 -8.95 2.27
CA LEU A 79 6.66 -10.24 1.72
C LEU A 79 7.56 -10.69 0.56
N HIS A 80 7.89 -9.78 -0.36
CA HIS A 80 8.81 -10.08 -1.45
C HIS A 80 10.24 -10.40 -0.97
N GLN A 81 10.71 -9.76 0.10
CA GLN A 81 12.02 -10.07 0.68
C GLN A 81 12.04 -11.46 1.34
N ILE A 82 10.98 -11.81 2.07
CA ILE A 82 10.82 -13.14 2.66
C ILE A 82 10.80 -14.20 1.56
N GLU A 83 10.01 -13.98 0.51
CA GLU A 83 9.94 -14.92 -0.62
C GLU A 83 11.27 -15.01 -1.36
N ALA A 84 11.94 -13.88 -1.63
CA ALA A 84 13.26 -13.89 -2.26
C ALA A 84 14.31 -14.60 -1.42
N ARG A 85 14.25 -14.47 -0.09
CA ARG A 85 15.11 -15.23 0.83
C ARG A 85 14.83 -16.72 0.74
N ARG A 86 13.56 -17.12 0.81
CA ARG A 86 13.15 -18.51 0.67
C ARG A 86 13.62 -19.09 -0.67
N LEU A 87 13.38 -18.40 -1.79
CA LEU A 87 13.79 -18.85 -3.11
C LEU A 87 15.32 -18.98 -3.24
N ARG A 88 16.09 -18.11 -2.57
CA ARG A 88 17.57 -18.26 -2.50
C ARG A 88 17.97 -19.50 -1.73
N GLU A 89 17.35 -19.74 -0.57
CA GLU A 89 17.61 -20.96 0.23
C GLU A 89 17.25 -22.23 -0.56
N GLU A 90 16.13 -22.22 -1.30
CA GLU A 90 15.74 -23.31 -2.19
C GLU A 90 16.73 -23.51 -3.35
N LEU A 91 17.22 -22.42 -3.94
CA LEU A 91 18.22 -22.46 -5.01
C LEU A 91 19.57 -22.98 -4.49
N ASP A 92 20.00 -22.56 -3.30
CA ASP A 92 21.24 -23.01 -2.70
C ASP A 92 21.18 -24.50 -2.35
N GLN A 93 20.05 -24.99 -1.85
CA GLN A 93 19.80 -26.43 -1.71
C GLN A 93 19.89 -27.16 -3.05
N ALA A 94 19.26 -26.62 -4.10
CA ALA A 94 19.31 -27.23 -5.43
C ALA A 94 20.72 -27.27 -6.05
N ARG A 95 21.64 -26.42 -5.58
CA ARG A 95 23.04 -26.40 -6.01
C ARG A 95 23.92 -27.41 -5.27
N GLU A 96 23.41 -28.09 -4.25
CA GLU A 96 24.15 -29.12 -3.52
C GLU A 96 24.64 -30.22 -4.50
N PRO A 97 25.94 -30.55 -4.47
CA PRO A 97 26.49 -31.60 -5.34
C PRO A 97 25.73 -32.92 -5.17
N GLY A 98 25.37 -33.55 -6.29
CA GLY A 98 24.64 -34.82 -6.31
C GLY A 98 23.12 -34.69 -6.16
N ARG A 99 22.59 -33.47 -5.97
CA ARG A 99 21.14 -33.24 -5.96
C ARG A 99 20.61 -33.05 -7.39
N SER A 100 19.47 -33.69 -7.65
CA SER A 100 18.77 -33.63 -8.93
C SER A 100 17.44 -32.89 -8.76
N LEU A 101 17.15 -32.01 -9.71
CA LEU A 101 15.82 -31.46 -9.93
C LEU A 101 15.18 -32.17 -11.11
N PHE A 102 13.86 -32.25 -11.11
CA PHE A 102 13.11 -32.91 -12.17
C PHE A 102 12.16 -31.90 -12.81
N LEU A 103 12.27 -31.67 -14.11
CA LEU A 103 11.43 -30.74 -14.85
C LEU A 103 10.46 -31.53 -15.72
N LEU A 104 9.16 -31.34 -15.47
CA LEU A 104 8.11 -31.88 -16.32
C LEU A 104 7.89 -30.94 -17.52
N LEU A 105 7.98 -31.52 -18.71
CA LEU A 105 7.76 -30.86 -19.98
C LEU A 105 6.50 -31.44 -20.62
N HIS A 106 5.71 -30.57 -21.25
CA HIS A 106 4.59 -30.96 -22.09
C HIS A 106 4.76 -30.37 -23.49
N TYR A 107 4.97 -31.20 -24.51
CA TYR A 107 5.37 -30.78 -25.86
C TYR A 107 6.51 -29.73 -25.85
N GLY A 108 7.61 -30.07 -25.17
CA GLY A 108 8.78 -29.19 -25.02
C GLY A 108 8.58 -27.95 -24.13
N THR A 109 7.38 -27.70 -23.61
CA THR A 109 7.10 -26.55 -22.74
C THR A 109 7.24 -26.92 -21.25
N PRO A 110 8.07 -26.20 -20.46
CA PRO A 110 8.15 -26.37 -19.01
C PRO A 110 6.78 -26.21 -18.34
N ARG A 111 6.38 -27.22 -17.56
CA ARG A 111 5.16 -27.18 -16.75
C ARG A 111 5.48 -26.96 -15.29
N MET A 112 6.33 -27.79 -14.71
CA MET A 112 6.61 -27.81 -13.28
C MET A 112 8.01 -28.35 -12.97
N ILE A 113 8.60 -27.88 -11.87
CA ILE A 113 9.90 -28.35 -11.35
C ILE A 113 9.67 -29.03 -10.00
N TYR A 114 10.25 -30.21 -9.83
CA TYR A 114 10.17 -31.01 -8.62
C TYR A 114 11.55 -31.24 -8.01
N ARG A 115 11.57 -31.37 -6.69
CA ARG A 115 12.78 -31.70 -5.93
C ARG A 115 13.04 -33.20 -5.83
N SER A 116 12.02 -34.01 -6.13
CA SER A 116 12.11 -35.46 -6.09
C SER A 116 11.39 -36.07 -7.29
N LEU A 117 11.86 -37.26 -7.69
CA LEU A 117 11.25 -38.05 -8.74
C LEU A 117 9.85 -38.53 -8.35
N GLN A 118 9.66 -38.83 -7.06
CA GLN A 118 8.39 -39.29 -6.52
C GLN A 118 7.30 -38.21 -6.58
N ASP A 119 7.64 -36.95 -6.26
CA ASP A 119 6.70 -35.84 -6.35
C ASP A 119 6.32 -35.56 -7.81
N ALA A 120 7.29 -35.65 -8.73
CA ALA A 120 7.03 -35.52 -10.16
C ALA A 120 6.04 -36.59 -10.64
N TYR A 121 6.26 -37.85 -10.26
CA TYR A 121 5.35 -38.94 -10.62
C TYR A 121 3.97 -38.82 -9.99
N ALA A 122 3.89 -38.42 -8.71
CA ALA A 122 2.61 -38.19 -8.06
C ALA A 122 1.80 -37.09 -8.75
N ASP A 123 2.43 -35.99 -9.13
CA ASP A 123 1.76 -34.87 -9.80
C ASP A 123 1.36 -35.21 -11.24
N THR A 124 2.18 -35.97 -11.97
CA THR A 124 1.84 -36.42 -13.33
C THR A 124 0.58 -37.29 -13.39
N ALA A 125 0.29 -38.06 -12.33
CA ALA A 125 -0.96 -38.81 -12.24
C ALA A 125 -2.21 -37.88 -12.19
N THR A 126 -2.06 -36.65 -11.68
CA THR A 126 -3.14 -35.65 -11.67
C THR A 126 -3.40 -35.03 -13.04
N HIS A 127 -2.42 -35.11 -13.94
CA HIS A 127 -2.51 -34.64 -15.33
C HIS A 127 -3.09 -35.69 -16.30
N GLY A 128 -3.61 -36.81 -15.80
CA GLY A 128 -4.25 -37.85 -16.61
C GLY A 128 -3.27 -38.80 -17.31
N ILE A 129 -1.99 -38.76 -16.94
CA ILE A 129 -0.99 -39.71 -17.43
C ILE A 129 -1.27 -41.07 -16.78
N PRO A 130 -1.39 -42.16 -17.57
CA PRO A 130 -1.61 -43.49 -17.02
C PRO A 130 -0.52 -43.89 -16.02
N ALA A 131 -0.86 -44.55 -14.91
CA ALA A 131 0.12 -45.06 -13.94
C ALA A 131 1.11 -46.07 -14.56
N GLU A 132 0.73 -46.67 -15.69
CA GLU A 132 1.56 -47.59 -16.48
C GLU A 132 2.49 -46.86 -17.47
N HIS A 133 2.44 -45.52 -17.50
CA HIS A 133 3.30 -44.72 -18.37
C HIS A 133 4.77 -44.97 -18.02
N THR A 134 5.48 -45.57 -18.97
CA THR A 134 6.89 -45.87 -18.81
C THR A 134 7.71 -44.63 -19.12
N TRP A 135 8.28 -44.02 -18.08
CA TRP A 135 9.24 -42.92 -18.22
C TRP A 135 10.54 -43.46 -18.82
N GLY A 136 10.62 -43.46 -20.16
CA GLY A 136 11.78 -43.91 -20.92
C GLY A 136 12.71 -42.77 -21.34
N PRO A 137 13.90 -43.09 -21.87
CA PRO A 137 14.74 -42.09 -22.53
C PRO A 137 13.93 -41.38 -23.61
N ALA A 138 13.97 -40.05 -23.60
CA ALA A 138 13.28 -39.27 -24.61
C ALA A 138 13.82 -39.67 -26.00
N SER A 139 12.90 -39.90 -26.95
CA SER A 139 13.22 -40.01 -28.38
C SER A 139 14.12 -38.84 -28.82
N PRO A 140 14.91 -38.97 -29.90
CA PRO A 140 15.68 -37.84 -30.46
C PRO A 140 14.87 -36.54 -30.64
N PHE A 141 13.54 -36.66 -30.75
CA PHE A 141 12.58 -35.57 -30.91
C PHE A 141 11.73 -35.35 -29.64
N TRP A 142 12.39 -35.05 -28.51
CA TRP A 142 11.75 -34.80 -27.21
C TRP A 142 10.72 -33.66 -27.20
N PHE A 143 10.72 -32.78 -28.20
CA PHE A 143 9.74 -31.70 -28.35
C PHE A 143 8.36 -32.19 -28.84
N ASP A 144 8.32 -33.32 -29.54
CA ASP A 144 7.08 -33.95 -30.02
C ASP A 144 6.47 -34.93 -28.99
N ALA A 145 7.22 -35.24 -27.93
CA ALA A 145 6.73 -36.06 -26.84
C ALA A 145 5.73 -35.27 -25.99
N GLU A 146 4.55 -35.85 -25.80
CA GLU A 146 3.46 -35.24 -25.04
C GLU A 146 3.89 -34.93 -23.61
N TRP A 147 4.54 -35.87 -22.92
CA TRP A 147 5.09 -35.66 -21.58
C TRP A 147 6.52 -36.19 -21.49
N VAL A 148 7.42 -35.37 -20.91
CA VAL A 148 8.82 -35.74 -20.68
C VAL A 148 9.26 -35.26 -19.30
N LEU A 149 9.95 -36.12 -18.56
CA LEU A 149 10.60 -35.73 -17.31
C LEU A 149 12.11 -35.60 -17.52
N ALA A 150 12.60 -34.36 -17.48
CA ALA A 150 14.02 -34.05 -17.61
C ALA A 150 14.67 -34.00 -16.23
N THR A 151 15.85 -34.58 -16.07
CA THR A 151 16.64 -34.50 -14.83
C THR A 151 17.69 -33.41 -14.97
N PHE A 152 17.76 -32.48 -14.02
CA PHE A 152 18.75 -31.41 -13.97
C PHE A 152 19.66 -31.57 -12.75
N THR A 153 20.96 -31.44 -12.95
CA THR A 153 21.96 -31.45 -11.86
C THR A 153 22.80 -30.18 -11.95
N TYR A 154 23.24 -29.65 -10.81
CA TYR A 154 24.08 -28.46 -10.80
C TYR A 154 25.52 -28.79 -11.23
N ASP A 155 26.00 -28.14 -12.28
CA ASP A 155 27.37 -28.22 -12.82
C ASP A 155 28.16 -26.99 -12.31
N ALA A 156 28.88 -27.18 -11.21
CA ALA A 156 29.66 -26.12 -10.57
C ALA A 156 30.75 -25.53 -11.47
N ALA A 157 31.29 -26.31 -12.42
CA ALA A 157 32.30 -25.84 -13.36
C ALA A 157 31.73 -24.85 -14.40
N LYS A 158 30.41 -24.91 -14.64
CA LYS A 158 29.69 -24.03 -15.57
C LYS A 158 28.78 -23.02 -14.87
N SER A 159 28.76 -23.01 -13.55
CA SER A 159 27.88 -22.17 -12.74
C SER A 159 26.40 -22.27 -13.15
N GLY A 160 25.93 -23.45 -13.53
CA GLY A 160 24.58 -23.65 -14.09
C GLY A 160 24.07 -25.06 -13.95
N PHE A 161 22.79 -25.27 -14.30
CA PHE A 161 22.19 -26.61 -14.29
C PHE A 161 22.38 -27.30 -15.64
N ARG A 162 22.80 -28.55 -15.62
CA ARG A 162 22.88 -29.42 -16.79
C ARG A 162 21.67 -30.35 -16.81
N GLY A 163 20.89 -30.26 -17.88
CA GLY A 163 19.77 -31.15 -18.15
C GLY A 163 20.21 -32.44 -18.82
N SER A 164 19.60 -33.53 -18.41
CA SER A 164 19.63 -34.84 -19.06
C SER A 164 18.19 -35.27 -19.31
N LEU A 165 17.88 -35.64 -20.55
CA LEU A 165 16.61 -36.24 -20.94
C LEU A 165 16.64 -37.78 -20.84
N THR A 166 17.74 -38.32 -20.33
CA THR A 166 17.87 -39.72 -19.96
C THR A 166 17.38 -39.87 -18.52
N PRO A 167 16.37 -40.72 -18.23
CA PRO A 167 15.96 -40.97 -16.86
C PRO A 167 17.17 -41.46 -16.05
N ALA A 168 17.34 -40.93 -14.84
CA ALA A 168 18.34 -41.45 -13.91
C ALA A 168 18.06 -42.94 -13.69
N ALA A 169 19.07 -43.78 -13.86
CA ALA A 169 18.94 -45.22 -13.63
C ALA A 169 18.42 -45.45 -12.20
N VAL A 170 17.25 -46.07 -12.06
CA VAL A 170 16.75 -46.50 -10.76
C VAL A 170 17.69 -47.59 -10.27
N SER A 171 18.56 -47.27 -9.32
CA SER A 171 19.21 -48.31 -8.52
C SER A 171 18.13 -48.93 -7.64
N LEU A 172 17.48 -49.98 -8.15
CA LEU A 172 16.64 -50.86 -7.35
C LEU A 172 17.54 -51.50 -6.29
N GLY A 173 17.45 -51.02 -5.06
CA GLY A 173 18.02 -51.70 -3.90
C GLY A 173 17.31 -53.04 -3.72
N GLY A 174 17.99 -54.13 -4.11
CA GLY A 174 17.56 -55.52 -3.99
C GLY A 174 17.89 -56.27 -5.29
N ALA A 175 18.74 -57.29 -5.33
CA ALA A 175 18.92 -58.37 -4.37
C ALA A 175 20.39 -58.80 -4.20
N ALA A 176 20.63 -59.52 -3.11
CA ALA A 176 21.81 -60.33 -2.84
C ALA A 176 21.96 -61.50 -3.83
#